data_AF-A0A0D2VZ12-F1
#
_entry.id   AF-A0A0D2VZ12-F1
#
_cell.length_a   1.000
_cell.length_b   1.000
_cell.length_c   1.000
_cell.angle_alpha   90.00
_cell.angle_beta   90.00
_cell.angle_gamma   90.00
#
_symmetry.space_group_name_H-M   'P 1'
#
loop_
_entity.id
_entity.type
_entity.pdbx_description
1 polymer ?
#
loop_
_entity_poly.entity_id
_entity_poly.type
_entity_poly.pdbx_seq_one_letter_code
_entity_poly.pdbx_strand_id
1 'polypeptide(L)'
;MGRGKIPIKRIENQTTRQVTFSKRRAGLLKKTHELSVLCDAQIGLIIFSTTGKMCQYCTEGYRMEQIIERYQKVTGTCIPEHDNREHLYNELAVLRKETRRLQLSMRRYTGEDMSSIPFEELDQLEHELERSVIKVRERKNELLQQQLDNLRRKERILEEENSNMYRWVSKWFN
;
A
#
# COMPACT_ATOMS: atom_id res chain seq x y z
N MET A 1 44.59 22.03 -11.77
CA MET A 1 45.22 22.60 -10.55
C MET A 1 44.85 21.73 -9.34
N GLY A 2 45.75 20.88 -8.88
CA GLY A 2 45.52 20.02 -7.72
C GLY A 2 45.59 20.84 -6.43
N ARG A 3 44.53 20.86 -5.62
CA ARG A 3 44.59 21.40 -4.25
C ARG A 3 45.56 20.53 -3.44
N GLY A 4 46.37 21.16 -2.60
CA GLY A 4 47.43 20.52 -1.83
C GLY A 4 46.97 19.35 -0.95
N LYS A 5 47.94 18.60 -0.42
CA LYS A 5 47.72 17.43 0.44
C LYS A 5 46.84 17.81 1.64
N ILE A 6 45.76 17.05 1.86
CA ILE A 6 44.88 17.18 3.03
C ILE A 6 45.15 16.06 4.04
N PRO A 7 45.07 16.31 5.36
CA PRO A 7 45.18 15.26 6.38
C PRO A 7 43.99 14.28 6.31
N ILE A 8 44.21 13.01 6.62
CA ILE A 8 43.16 11.98 6.70
C ILE A 8 42.48 12.09 8.08
N LYS A 9 41.54 13.03 8.17
CA LYS A 9 40.65 13.23 9.32
C LYS A 9 39.26 13.65 8.84
N ARG A 10 38.26 13.61 9.74
CA ARG A 10 36.90 14.07 9.42
C ARG A 10 36.95 15.54 8.95
N ILE A 11 36.25 15.83 7.85
CA ILE A 11 36.07 17.21 7.37
C ILE A 11 34.90 17.81 8.15
N GLU A 12 35.16 18.83 8.97
CA GLU A 12 34.13 19.42 9.84
C GLU A 12 33.07 20.21 9.06
N ASN A 13 33.49 21.04 8.11
CA ASN A 13 32.59 21.82 7.27
C ASN A 13 31.69 20.90 6.42
N GLN A 14 30.37 20.98 6.63
CA GLN A 14 29.40 20.08 6.01
C GLN A 14 29.36 20.18 4.48
N THR A 15 29.36 21.38 3.91
CA THR A 15 29.35 21.60 2.46
C THR A 15 30.59 21.00 1.80
N THR A 16 31.77 21.26 2.39
CA THR A 16 33.03 20.70 1.92
C THR A 16 33.03 19.18 2.03
N ARG A 17 32.56 18.64 3.15
CA ARG A 17 32.44 17.19 3.38
C ARG A 17 31.54 16.54 2.33
N GLN A 18 30.40 17.15 2.00
CA GLN A 18 29.47 16.63 1.00
C GLN A 18 30.09 16.61 -0.40
N VAL A 19 30.73 17.71 -0.83
CA VAL A 19 31.38 17.79 -2.14
C VAL A 19 32.55 16.80 -2.22
N THR A 20 33.35 16.69 -1.16
CA THR A 20 34.45 15.73 -1.09
C THR A 20 33.95 14.29 -1.09
N PHE A 21 32.87 13.97 -0.38
CA PHE A 21 32.23 12.67 -0.40
C PHE A 21 31.82 12.29 -1.83
N SER A 22 31.08 13.16 -2.53
CA SER A 22 30.64 12.89 -3.90
C SER A 22 31.81 12.62 -4.85
N LYS A 23 32.88 13.42 -4.78
CA LYS A 23 34.07 13.26 -5.63
C LYS A 23 34.88 12.00 -5.28
N ARG A 24 35.13 11.74 -4.00
CA ARG A 24 35.88 10.56 -3.55
C ARG A 24 35.10 9.28 -3.79
N ARG A 25 33.80 9.27 -3.55
CA ARG A 25 32.90 8.15 -3.88
C ARG A 25 32.98 7.82 -5.37
N ALA A 26 32.84 8.82 -6.24
CA ALA A 26 32.95 8.61 -7.69
C ALA A 26 34.33 8.04 -8.09
N GLY A 27 35.42 8.57 -7.51
CA GLY A 27 36.77 8.05 -7.76
C GLY A 27 36.97 6.62 -7.25
N LEU A 28 36.42 6.28 -6.08
CA LEU A 28 36.44 4.93 -5.51
C LEU A 28 35.69 3.94 -6.40
N LEU A 29 34.49 4.31 -6.87
CA LEU A 29 33.70 3.49 -7.78
C LEU A 29 34.44 3.21 -9.10
N LYS A 30 35.09 4.23 -9.68
CA LYS A 30 35.90 4.05 -10.88
C LYS A 30 37.04 3.05 -10.66
N LYS A 31 37.80 3.20 -9.57
CA LYS A 31 38.89 2.27 -9.24
C LYS A 31 38.40 0.86 -8.94
N THR A 32 37.23 0.75 -8.30
CA THR A 32 36.61 -0.54 -8.00
C THR A 32 36.21 -1.25 -9.29
N HIS A 33 35.64 -0.51 -10.24
CA HIS A 33 35.31 -1.04 -11.56
C HIS A 33 36.54 -1.42 -12.39
N GLU A 34 37.57 -0.57 -12.41
CA GLU A 34 38.85 -0.89 -13.06
C GLU A 34 39.43 -2.20 -12.51
N LEU A 35 39.44 -2.37 -11.18
CA LEU A 35 39.93 -3.58 -10.52
C LEU A 35 39.08 -4.82 -10.85
N SER A 36 37.75 -4.69 -10.86
CA SER A 36 36.87 -5.82 -11.18
C SER A 36 37.09 -6.31 -12.61
N VAL A 37 37.27 -5.39 -13.57
CA VAL A 37 37.53 -5.74 -14.97
C VAL A 37 38.94 -6.29 -15.17
N LEU A 38 39.97 -5.63 -14.63
CA LEU A 38 41.37 -6.00 -14.87
C LEU A 38 41.75 -7.35 -14.24
N CYS A 39 41.11 -7.72 -13.14
CA CYS A 39 41.48 -8.91 -12.36
C CYS A 39 40.36 -9.95 -12.25
N ASP A 40 39.27 -9.79 -13.02
CA ASP A 40 38.07 -10.64 -12.94
C ASP A 40 37.57 -10.82 -11.49
N ALA A 41 37.56 -9.71 -10.74
CA ALA A 41 37.23 -9.71 -9.33
C ALA A 41 35.75 -9.36 -9.10
N GLN A 42 35.06 -10.21 -8.32
CA GLN A 42 33.73 -9.91 -7.80
C GLN A 42 33.86 -8.96 -6.61
N ILE A 43 33.35 -7.73 -6.74
CA ILE A 43 33.47 -6.69 -5.71
C ILE A 43 32.10 -6.10 -5.42
N GLY A 44 31.74 -6.08 -4.13
CA GLY A 44 30.59 -5.36 -3.59
C GLY A 44 31.05 -4.22 -2.71
N LEU A 45 30.46 -3.03 -2.88
CA LEU A 45 30.74 -1.86 -2.06
C LEU A 45 29.42 -1.26 -1.56
N ILE A 46 29.33 -1.07 -0.24
CA ILE A 46 28.19 -0.42 0.43
C ILE A 46 28.72 0.80 1.19
N ILE A 47 28.14 1.96 0.95
CA ILE A 47 28.56 3.23 1.55
C ILE A 47 27.34 3.92 2.16
N PHE A 48 27.37 4.16 3.47
CA PHE A 48 26.41 5.00 4.15
C PHE A 48 26.98 6.39 4.36
N SER A 49 26.27 7.41 3.90
CA SER A 49 26.63 8.80 4.17
C SER A 49 26.09 9.25 5.53
N THR A 50 26.65 10.34 6.08
CA THR A 50 26.17 10.92 7.34
C THR A 50 24.73 11.46 7.26
N THR A 51 24.13 11.53 6.06
CA THR A 51 22.74 11.91 5.86
C THR A 51 21.79 10.70 5.82
N GLY A 52 22.30 9.49 6.09
CA GLY A 52 21.53 8.24 6.04
C GLY A 52 21.33 7.70 4.63
N LYS A 53 21.73 8.41 3.58
CA LYS A 53 21.64 7.90 2.21
C LYS A 53 22.66 6.79 1.99
N MET A 54 22.15 5.63 1.55
CA MET A 54 22.94 4.49 1.12
C MET A 54 23.32 4.65 -0.36
N CYS A 55 24.55 4.27 -0.70
CA CYS A 55 24.99 4.10 -2.07
C CYS A 55 25.70 2.75 -2.18
N GLN A 56 25.38 2.00 -3.23
CA GLN A 56 25.96 0.68 -3.44
C GLN A 56 26.53 0.53 -4.85
N TYR A 57 27.50 -0.37 -4.99
CA TYR A 57 28.06 -0.80 -6.26
C TYR A 57 28.33 -2.31 -6.21
N CYS A 58 28.10 -2.95 -7.34
CA CYS A 58 28.35 -4.37 -7.55
C CYS A 58 29.03 -4.53 -8.92
N THR A 59 29.97 -5.48 -9.04
CA THR A 59 30.52 -5.89 -10.34
C THR A 59 29.39 -6.29 -11.29
N GLU A 60 29.53 -5.94 -12.57
CA GLU A 60 28.55 -6.23 -13.62
C GLU A 60 28.26 -7.74 -13.71
N GLY A 61 26.99 -8.10 -13.92
CA GLY A 61 26.55 -9.51 -13.93
C GLY A 61 26.22 -10.10 -12.56
N TYR A 62 26.55 -9.41 -11.46
CA TYR A 62 26.21 -9.84 -10.09
C TYR A 62 25.22 -8.89 -9.44
N ARG A 63 24.41 -9.42 -8.52
CA ARG A 63 23.59 -8.63 -7.60
C ARG A 63 24.26 -8.58 -6.23
N MET A 64 24.00 -7.51 -5.47
CA MET A 64 24.61 -7.31 -4.15
C MET A 64 24.28 -8.48 -3.20
N GLU A 65 23.07 -9.03 -3.29
CA GLU A 65 22.62 -10.16 -2.51
C GLU A 65 23.50 -11.40 -2.71
N GLN A 66 23.95 -11.65 -3.95
CA GLN A 66 24.80 -12.79 -4.29
C GLN A 66 26.21 -12.65 -3.70
N ILE A 67 26.76 -11.43 -3.71
CA ILE A 67 28.07 -11.15 -3.10
C ILE A 67 28.00 -11.30 -1.58
N ILE A 68 26.94 -10.81 -0.95
CA ILE A 68 26.72 -10.95 0.49
C ILE A 68 26.54 -12.42 0.86
N GLU A 69 25.73 -13.18 0.12
CA GLU A 69 25.53 -14.61 0.35
C GLU A 69 26.85 -15.40 0.22
N ARG A 70 27.66 -15.10 -0.80
CA ARG A 70 28.99 -15.69 -0.97
C ARG A 70 29.91 -15.36 0.21
N TYR A 71 29.92 -14.10 0.67
CA TYR A 71 30.70 -13.69 1.83
C TYR A 71 30.28 -14.50 3.07
N GLN A 72 28.98 -14.53 3.38
CA GLN A 72 28.43 -15.26 4.54
C GLN A 72 28.77 -16.75 4.53
N LYS A 73 28.69 -17.41 3.35
CA LYS A 73 29.07 -18.81 3.18
C LYS A 73 30.54 -19.07 3.49
N VAL A 74 31.43 -18.15 3.10
CA VAL A 74 32.87 -18.27 3.29
C VAL A 74 33.29 -17.93 4.73
N THR A 75 32.68 -16.91 5.33
CA THR A 75 33.04 -16.45 6.68
C THR A 75 32.30 -17.19 7.79
N GLY A 76 31.28 -17.99 7.46
CA GLY A 76 30.41 -18.63 8.44
C GLY A 76 29.55 -17.64 9.23
N THR A 77 29.51 -16.36 8.82
CA THR A 77 28.65 -15.36 9.46
C THR A 77 27.24 -15.48 8.91
N CYS A 78 26.37 -16.21 9.59
CA CYS A 78 24.94 -16.06 9.40
C CYS A 78 24.53 -14.72 10.01
N ILE A 79 24.17 -13.73 9.20
CA ILE A 79 23.28 -12.69 9.69
C ILE A 79 21.99 -13.44 9.99
N PRO A 80 21.47 -13.43 11.23
CA PRO A 80 20.15 -13.98 11.47
C PRO A 80 19.24 -13.23 10.51
N GLU A 81 18.67 -13.91 9.52
CA GLU A 81 17.39 -13.47 9.02
C GLU A 81 16.58 -13.29 10.30
N HIS A 82 16.14 -12.06 10.58
CA HIS A 82 15.14 -11.88 11.60
C HIS A 82 13.95 -12.63 11.02
N ASP A 83 13.87 -13.91 11.36
CA ASP A 83 13.04 -14.90 10.70
C ASP A 83 11.61 -14.66 11.15
N ASN A 84 11.08 -13.53 10.73
CA ASN A 84 9.70 -13.16 10.88
C ASN A 84 8.81 -14.09 10.05
N ARG A 85 9.34 -15.12 9.37
CA ARG A 85 8.50 -16.14 8.72
C ARG A 85 7.68 -16.86 9.76
N GLU A 86 8.23 -17.20 10.92
CA GLU A 86 7.46 -17.87 11.97
C GLU A 86 6.33 -16.97 12.50
N HIS A 87 6.64 -15.70 12.76
CA HIS A 87 5.63 -14.69 13.11
C HIS A 87 4.58 -14.52 12.01
N LEU A 88 4.97 -14.47 10.75
CA LEU A 88 4.08 -14.33 9.59
C LEU A 88 3.21 -15.58 9.40
N TYR A 89 3.75 -16.79 9.60
CA TYR A 89 2.99 -18.03 9.53
C TYR A 89 1.95 -18.11 10.66
N ASN A 90 2.32 -17.66 11.86
CA ASN A 90 1.40 -17.56 12.99
C ASN A 90 0.27 -16.55 12.71
N GLU A 91 0.61 -15.38 12.18
CA GLU A 91 -0.38 -14.35 11.82
C GLU A 91 -1.32 -14.85 10.70
N LEU A 92 -0.78 -15.52 9.68
CA LEU A 92 -1.57 -16.16 8.62
C LEU A 92 -2.51 -17.24 9.16
N ALA A 93 -2.07 -18.03 10.15
CA ALA A 93 -2.90 -19.06 10.77
C ALA A 93 -4.08 -18.44 11.53
N VAL A 94 -3.84 -17.36 12.28
CA VAL A 94 -4.89 -16.60 12.98
C VAL A 94 -5.89 -16.02 11.98
N LEU A 95 -5.42 -15.35 10.93
CA LEU A 95 -6.29 -14.75 9.91
C LEU A 95 -7.12 -15.79 9.14
N ARG A 96 -6.55 -16.97 8.87
CA ARG A 96 -7.31 -18.08 8.24
C ARG A 96 -8.40 -18.62 9.15
N LYS A 97 -8.11 -18.77 10.45
CA LYS A 97 -9.11 -19.20 11.44
C LYS A 97 -10.25 -18.19 11.54
N GLU A 98 -9.92 -16.90 11.58
CA GLU A 98 -10.91 -15.84 11.69
C GLU A 98 -11.77 -15.72 10.42
N THR A 99 -11.16 -15.82 9.24
CA THR A 99 -11.89 -15.89 7.96
C THR A 99 -12.88 -17.05 7.96
N ARG A 100 -12.46 -18.25 8.38
CA ARG A 100 -13.35 -19.42 8.45
C ARG A 100 -14.49 -19.19 9.45
N ARG A 101 -14.20 -18.60 10.62
CA ARG A 101 -15.21 -18.26 11.63
C ARG A 101 -16.26 -17.29 11.07
N LEU A 102 -15.82 -16.22 10.41
CA LEU A 102 -16.69 -15.22 9.79
C LEU A 102 -17.54 -15.83 8.67
N GLN A 103 -16.94 -16.68 7.82
CA GLN A 103 -17.67 -17.37 6.76
C GLN A 103 -18.76 -18.30 7.31
N LEU A 104 -18.46 -19.07 8.36
CA LEU A 104 -19.45 -19.92 9.03
C LEU A 104 -20.56 -19.07 9.66
N SER A 105 -20.21 -17.94 10.29
CA SER A 105 -21.19 -17.01 10.83
C SER A 105 -22.10 -16.43 9.74
N MET A 106 -21.55 -16.08 8.57
CA MET A 106 -22.31 -15.52 7.46
C MET A 106 -23.33 -16.52 6.88
N ARG A 107 -22.97 -17.81 6.82
CA ARG A 107 -23.87 -18.90 6.40
C ARG A 107 -25.11 -19.03 7.27
N ARG A 108 -25.00 -18.76 8.57
CA ARG A 108 -26.17 -18.76 9.48
C ARG A 108 -27.21 -17.71 9.06
N TYR A 109 -26.76 -16.53 8.63
CA TYR A 109 -27.66 -15.48 8.12
C TYR A 109 -28.35 -15.85 6.79
N THR A 110 -27.82 -16.81 6.02
CA THR A 110 -28.46 -17.34 4.80
C THR A 110 -29.29 -18.61 5.05
N GLY A 111 -29.40 -19.05 6.31
CA GLY A 111 -30.14 -20.27 6.68
C GLY A 111 -29.40 -21.58 6.37
N GLU A 112 -28.10 -21.51 6.09
CA GLU A 112 -27.26 -22.68 5.87
C GLU A 112 -26.74 -23.26 7.20
N ASP A 113 -26.70 -24.60 7.30
CA ASP A 113 -26.08 -25.36 8.41
C ASP A 113 -26.62 -25.01 9.82
N MET A 114 -27.95 -24.92 9.93
CA MET A 114 -28.69 -24.52 11.15
C MET A 114 -28.86 -25.67 12.17
N SER A 115 -28.46 -26.90 11.81
CA SER A 115 -28.72 -28.12 12.59
C SER A 115 -27.93 -28.22 13.90
N SER A 116 -26.87 -27.41 14.04
CA SER A 116 -25.94 -27.45 15.18
C SER A 116 -26.04 -26.24 16.11
N ILE A 117 -26.98 -25.32 15.88
CA ILE A 117 -27.10 -24.07 16.62
C ILE A 117 -28.08 -24.26 17.80
N PRO A 118 -27.70 -23.88 19.03
CA PRO A 118 -28.61 -23.87 20.18
C PRO A 118 -29.83 -22.98 19.92
N PHE A 119 -30.97 -23.31 20.52
CA PHE A 119 -32.21 -22.55 20.34
C PHE A 119 -32.06 -21.07 20.72
N GLU A 120 -31.33 -20.77 21.80
CA GLU A 120 -31.11 -19.40 22.25
C GLU A 120 -30.31 -18.57 21.25
N GLU A 121 -29.33 -19.17 20.57
CA GLU A 121 -28.58 -18.51 19.50
C GLU A 121 -29.46 -18.31 18.26
N LEU A 122 -30.38 -19.23 17.99
CA LEU A 122 -31.31 -19.15 16.88
C LEU A 122 -32.35 -18.04 17.08
N ASP A 123 -32.93 -17.94 18.28
CA ASP A 123 -33.87 -16.88 18.67
C ASP A 123 -33.21 -15.49 18.57
N GLN A 124 -31.97 -15.36 19.04
CA GLN A 124 -31.21 -14.11 18.89
C GLN A 124 -30.98 -13.74 17.42
N LEU A 125 -30.61 -14.73 16.60
CA LEU A 125 -30.39 -14.54 15.17
C LEU A 125 -31.67 -14.10 14.44
N GLU A 126 -32.81 -14.69 14.78
CA GLU A 126 -34.12 -14.29 14.25
C GLU A 126 -34.42 -12.82 14.58
N HIS A 127 -34.33 -12.44 15.85
CA HIS A 127 -34.54 -11.05 16.28
C HIS A 127 -33.56 -10.08 15.63
N GLU A 128 -32.29 -10.45 15.41
CA GLU A 128 -31.32 -9.64 14.67
C GLU A 128 -31.72 -9.47 13.21
N LEU A 129 -32.11 -10.55 12.54
CA LEU A 129 -32.55 -10.54 11.15
C LEU A 129 -33.79 -9.67 10.97
N GLU A 130 -34.80 -9.81 11.81
CA GLU A 130 -36.01 -8.99 11.77
C GLU A 130 -35.70 -7.50 11.91
N ARG A 131 -34.88 -7.14 12.92
CA ARG A 131 -34.43 -5.77 13.13
C ARG A 131 -33.64 -5.24 11.94
N SER A 132 -32.79 -6.07 11.32
CA SER A 132 -32.00 -5.68 10.15
C SER A 132 -32.88 -5.43 8.92
N VAL A 133 -33.90 -6.26 8.70
CA VAL A 133 -34.84 -6.13 7.58
C VAL A 133 -35.68 -4.87 7.71
N ILE A 134 -36.15 -4.55 8.92
CA ILE A 134 -36.89 -3.30 9.19
C ILE A 134 -36.01 -2.10 8.82
N LYS A 135 -34.78 -2.03 9.33
CA LYS A 135 -33.84 -0.93 9.02
C LYS A 135 -33.59 -0.77 7.51
N VAL A 136 -33.39 -1.87 6.79
CA VAL A 136 -33.18 -1.84 5.33
C VAL A 136 -34.43 -1.33 4.61
N ARG A 137 -35.63 -1.78 5.01
CA ARG A 137 -36.90 -1.33 4.43
C ARG A 137 -37.16 0.15 4.68
N GLU A 138 -36.96 0.62 5.91
CA GLU A 138 -37.09 2.04 6.27
C GLU A 138 -36.18 2.89 5.39
N ARG A 139 -34.90 2.54 5.29
CA ARG A 139 -33.95 3.27 4.47
C ARG A 139 -34.32 3.26 2.98
N LYS A 140 -34.80 2.12 2.47
CA LYS A 140 -35.26 2.02 1.08
C LYS A 140 -36.46 2.92 0.82
N ASN A 141 -37.42 2.97 1.75
CA ASN A 141 -38.60 3.82 1.65
C ASN A 141 -38.23 5.31 1.70
N GLU A 142 -37.32 5.72 2.59
CA GLU A 142 -36.79 7.08 2.62
C GLU A 142 -36.20 7.50 1.27
N LEU A 143 -35.35 6.64 0.69
CA LEU A 143 -34.71 6.93 -0.60
C LEU A 143 -35.72 7.00 -1.75
N LEU A 144 -36.72 6.11 -1.78
CA LEU A 144 -37.80 6.15 -2.76
C LEU A 144 -38.62 7.43 -2.63
N GLN A 145 -38.93 7.86 -1.41
CA GLN A 145 -39.66 9.10 -1.17
C GLN A 145 -38.87 10.31 -1.65
N GLN A 146 -37.57 10.36 -1.37
CA GLN A 146 -36.69 11.41 -1.87
C GLN A 146 -36.65 11.45 -3.41
N GLN A 147 -36.61 10.29 -4.07
CA GLN A 147 -36.68 10.21 -5.53
C GLN A 147 -38.01 10.72 -6.08
N LEU A 148 -39.13 10.35 -5.46
CA LEU A 148 -40.46 10.81 -5.84
C LEU A 148 -40.57 12.34 -5.73
N ASP A 149 -40.08 12.91 -4.64
CA ASP A 149 -40.11 14.37 -4.43
C ASP A 149 -39.20 15.13 -5.40
N ASN A 150 -38.04 14.55 -5.76
CA ASN A 150 -37.17 15.10 -6.79
C ASN A 150 -37.87 15.12 -8.16
N LEU A 151 -38.53 14.03 -8.54
CA LEU A 151 -39.24 13.92 -9.82
C LEU A 151 -40.43 14.88 -9.88
N ARG A 152 -41.24 14.97 -8.83
CA ARG A 152 -42.34 15.95 -8.73
C ARG A 152 -41.89 17.40 -8.80
N ARG A 153 -40.71 17.72 -8.26
CA ARG A 153 -40.11 19.05 -8.44
C ARG A 153 -39.70 19.30 -9.88
N LYS A 154 -39.08 18.32 -10.53
CA LYS A 154 -38.67 18.43 -11.93
C LYS A 154 -39.86 18.56 -12.88
N GLU A 155 -40.92 17.81 -12.65
CA GLU A 155 -42.19 17.91 -13.39
C GLU A 155 -42.74 19.33 -13.35
N ARG A 156 -42.89 19.91 -12.15
CA ARG A 156 -43.36 21.30 -12.01
C ARG A 156 -42.50 22.33 -12.74
N ILE A 157 -41.17 22.21 -12.65
CA ILE A 157 -40.26 23.11 -13.35
C ILE A 157 -40.46 23.01 -14.87
N LEU A 158 -40.57 21.79 -15.41
CA LEU A 158 -40.77 21.57 -16.84
C LEU A 158 -42.14 22.07 -17.31
N GLU A 159 -43.20 21.91 -16.50
CA GLU A 159 -44.53 22.45 -16.80
C GLU A 159 -44.54 23.98 -16.85
N GLU A 160 -43.85 24.64 -15.92
CA GLU A 160 -43.68 26.09 -15.91
C GLU A 160 -42.88 26.58 -17.12
N GLU A 161 -41.75 25.93 -17.43
CA GLU A 161 -40.94 26.24 -18.62
C GLU A 161 -41.73 26.06 -19.92
N ASN A 162 -42.50 24.98 -20.03
CA ASN A 162 -43.33 24.71 -21.20
C ASN A 162 -44.43 25.76 -21.35
N SER A 163 -45.10 26.14 -20.25
CA SER A 163 -46.12 27.20 -20.23
C SER A 163 -45.53 28.55 -20.66
N ASN A 164 -44.32 28.88 -20.20
CA ASN A 164 -43.60 30.08 -20.60
C ASN A 164 -43.25 30.07 -22.10
N MET A 165 -42.79 28.92 -22.63
CA MET A 165 -42.52 28.77 -24.06
C MET A 165 -43.78 28.97 -24.90
N TYR A 166 -44.92 28.36 -24.53
CA TYR A 166 -46.19 28.60 -25.21
C TYR A 166 -46.56 30.09 -25.21
N ARG A 167 -46.41 30.76 -24.07
CA ARG A 167 -46.67 32.21 -23.96
C ARG A 167 -45.73 33.03 -24.86
N TRP A 168 -44.45 32.67 -24.96
CA TRP A 168 -43.49 33.34 -25.84
C TRP A 168 -43.84 33.15 -27.30
N VAL A 169 -44.17 31.93 -27.72
CA VAL A 169 -44.60 31.63 -29.09
C VAL A 169 -45.87 32.41 -29.43
N SER A 170 -46.89 32.42 -28.56
CA SER A 170 -48.11 33.21 -28.80
C SER A 170 -47.87 34.72 -28.89
N LYS A 171 -46.85 35.26 -28.21
CA LYS A 171 -46.44 36.67 -28.33
C LYS A 171 -45.61 36.97 -29.57
N TRP A 172 -44.97 35.97 -30.17
CA TRP A 172 -44.11 36.13 -31.35
C TRP A 172 -44.89 36.08 -32.66
N PHE A 173 -46.05 35.43 -32.67
CA PHE A 173 -46.90 35.25 -33.85
C PHE A 173 -48.13 36.19 -33.90
N ASN A 174 -48.29 37.09 -32.93
CA ASN A 174 -49.25 38.22 -32.93
C ASN A 174 -48.48 39.54 -32.97
#